data_AF-A0A4P9VTA9-F1
#
_entry.id   AF-A0A4P9VTA9-F1
#
_cell.length_a   1.000
_cell.length_b   1.000
_cell.length_c   1.000
_cell.angle_alpha   90.00
_cell.angle_beta   90.00
_cell.angle_gamma   90.00
#
_symmetry.space_group_name_H-M   'P 1'
#
loop_
_entity.id
_entity.type
_entity.pdbx_description
1 polymer ?
#
loop_
_entity_poly.entity_id
_entity_poly.type
_entity_poly.pdbx_seq_one_letter_code
_entity_poly.pdbx_strand_id
1 'polypeptide(L)'
;MLLQFICRIVLCKLPISMALIIYFSTVTSIANGKPKTDLPLVVSSSPIPSINLINSRNQEIASSSSLSDSEKKSLSALYRQAISNLELATTQRKKADTFNQIILNGTSQTERLKRELRLIEEQSSASLFFDKKTPLSEVEQELHRLKADVAVAETLLAELKNQYASAKLRPVSIKQRLSEVKRQLSELSSPQNHTTSVDNTVEFSEAKSWVRDTFKEQLRSERLMLEQELSSLPI
;
A
#
# COMPACT_ATOMS: atom_id res chain seq x y z
N MET A 1 30.51 51.58 13.98
CA MET A 1 29.64 51.71 15.18
C MET A 1 29.10 50.33 15.54
N LEU A 2 29.94 49.50 16.17
CA LEU A 2 29.55 48.17 16.66
C LEU A 2 29.05 48.26 18.12
N LEU A 3 28.59 47.12 18.67
CA LEU A 3 28.74 46.79 20.10
C LEU A 3 27.87 47.55 21.13
N GLN A 4 26.57 47.77 20.88
CA GLN A 4 25.64 48.26 21.94
C GLN A 4 24.38 47.42 22.25
N PHE A 5 24.13 46.28 21.57
CA PHE A 5 22.96 45.42 21.89
C PHE A 5 23.27 43.97 22.29
N ILE A 6 24.55 43.65 22.54
CA ILE A 6 24.98 42.32 23.04
C ILE A 6 25.28 42.33 24.56
N CYS A 7 25.27 43.50 25.21
CA CYS A 7 25.72 43.66 26.61
C CYS A 7 24.64 44.20 27.59
N ARG A 8 23.57 43.42 27.78
CA ARG A 8 22.94 43.24 29.09
C ARG A 8 22.97 41.74 29.37
N ILE A 9 24.00 41.23 30.06
CA ILE A 9 23.98 41.06 31.53
C ILE A 9 22.79 40.16 31.90
N VAL A 10 22.95 38.84 32.12
CA VAL A 10 24.10 38.07 32.64
C VAL A 10 24.54 38.54 34.03
N LEU A 11 23.64 38.38 35.00
CA LEU A 11 23.88 38.40 36.46
C LEU A 11 22.75 37.61 37.16
N CYS A 12 22.97 37.15 38.40
CA CYS A 12 22.14 36.16 39.11
C CYS A 12 22.01 34.82 38.34
N LYS A 13 22.91 33.83 38.48
CA LYS A 13 23.50 33.19 39.68
C LYS A 13 22.48 32.57 40.66
N LEU A 14 22.44 31.23 40.61
CA LEU A 14 22.18 30.22 41.66
C LEU A 14 22.99 30.48 42.98
N PRO A 15 22.86 29.66 44.07
CA PRO A 15 22.00 28.48 44.36
C PRO A 15 21.43 28.40 45.83
N ILE A 16 20.99 27.20 46.26
CA ILE A 16 21.03 26.59 47.64
C ILE A 16 19.78 26.68 48.56
N SER A 17 19.28 25.49 48.97
CA SER A 17 18.50 25.16 50.20
C SER A 17 17.09 25.75 50.41
N MET A 18 16.22 25.23 51.31
CA MET A 18 16.34 24.09 52.26
C MET A 18 15.04 23.27 52.44
N ALA A 19 15.18 22.12 53.09
CA ALA A 19 14.21 21.05 53.36
C ALA A 19 12.89 21.39 54.07
N LEU A 20 11.85 20.59 53.76
CA LEU A 20 11.17 19.59 54.63
C LEU A 20 10.35 18.66 53.69
N ILE A 21 10.37 17.31 53.70
CA ILE A 21 10.18 16.30 54.77
C ILE A 21 8.83 16.55 55.48
N ILE A 22 7.84 15.66 55.60
CA ILE A 22 7.71 14.17 55.56
C ILE A 22 6.46 13.80 54.69
N TYR A 23 5.95 12.57 54.45
CA TYR A 23 6.22 11.16 54.80
C TYR A 23 5.45 10.23 53.81
N PHE A 24 6.01 9.09 53.36
CA PHE A 24 5.30 7.80 53.33
C PHE A 24 6.28 6.61 53.26
N SER A 25 5.82 5.41 53.64
CA SER A 25 6.65 4.31 54.12
C SER A 25 7.16 3.31 53.07
N THR A 26 8.23 2.62 53.45
CA THR A 26 8.87 1.53 52.70
C THR A 26 8.04 0.25 52.68
N VAL A 27 8.00 -0.44 51.54
CA VAL A 27 7.86 -1.90 51.48
C VAL A 27 8.95 -2.46 50.57
N THR A 28 9.92 -3.16 51.16
CA THR A 28 10.84 -4.05 50.44
C THR A 28 10.24 -5.45 50.42
N SER A 29 10.17 -6.05 49.24
CA SER A 29 9.94 -7.50 49.11
C SER A 29 10.67 -8.03 47.88
N ILE A 30 11.84 -8.65 48.10
CA ILE A 30 12.58 -9.38 47.07
C ILE A 30 12.13 -10.83 47.16
N ALA A 31 11.33 -11.27 46.19
CA ALA A 31 10.92 -12.66 46.03
C ALA A 31 11.38 -13.17 44.66
N ASN A 32 12.21 -14.21 44.63
CA ASN A 32 12.75 -14.80 43.40
C ASN A 32 11.65 -15.48 42.57
N GLY A 33 11.04 -14.74 41.66
CA GLY A 33 10.23 -15.28 40.57
C GLY A 33 11.08 -15.48 39.31
N LYS A 34 11.08 -16.69 38.73
CA LYS A 34 11.75 -16.97 37.45
C LYS A 34 11.22 -16.01 36.37
N PRO A 35 12.04 -15.57 35.40
CA PRO A 35 11.51 -14.90 34.21
C PRO A 35 10.51 -15.84 33.54
N LYS A 36 9.26 -15.41 33.45
CA LYS A 36 8.28 -16.11 32.61
C LYS A 36 8.73 -15.89 31.17
N THR A 37 9.13 -16.97 30.50
CA THR A 37 9.26 -16.99 29.05
C THR A 37 7.97 -16.45 28.47
N ASP A 38 8.04 -15.41 27.64
CA ASP A 38 6.89 -14.96 26.87
C ASP A 38 6.47 -16.10 25.94
N LEU A 39 5.37 -16.78 26.28
CA LEU A 39 4.72 -17.65 25.30
C LEU A 39 4.26 -16.76 24.15
N PRO A 40 4.59 -17.08 22.89
CA PRO A 40 4.08 -16.32 21.77
C PRO A 40 2.55 -16.35 21.83
N LEU A 41 1.93 -15.20 21.55
CA LEU A 41 0.48 -15.08 21.36
C LEU A 41 0.08 -15.85 20.09
N VAL A 42 -0.07 -17.17 20.24
CA VAL A 42 -0.72 -18.03 19.23
C VAL A 42 -2.19 -17.66 19.21
N VAL A 43 -2.49 -16.61 18.46
CA VAL A 43 -3.84 -16.31 18.02
C VAL A 43 -4.24 -17.46 17.10
N SER A 44 -5.03 -18.39 17.63
CA SER A 44 -5.53 -19.58 16.91
C SER A 44 -6.56 -19.22 15.85
N SER A 45 -6.16 -18.42 14.86
CA SER A 45 -6.88 -18.31 13.60
C SER A 45 -6.72 -19.63 12.85
N SER A 46 -7.83 -20.35 12.63
CA SER A 46 -7.87 -21.47 11.70
C SER A 46 -7.23 -21.06 10.36
N PRO A 47 -6.43 -21.93 9.72
CA PRO A 47 -5.83 -21.61 8.43
C PRO A 47 -6.90 -21.18 7.41
N ILE A 48 -6.60 -20.11 6.67
CA ILE A 48 -7.49 -19.60 5.62
C ILE A 48 -7.67 -20.73 4.58
N PRO A 49 -8.91 -21.07 4.19
CA PRO A 49 -9.17 -22.18 3.29
C PRO A 49 -8.53 -21.94 1.92
N SER A 50 -7.97 -22.99 1.31
CA SER A 50 -7.40 -22.91 -0.03
C SER A 50 -8.48 -23.02 -1.10
N ILE A 51 -8.25 -22.44 -2.28
CA ILE A 51 -9.17 -22.54 -3.43
C ILE A 51 -9.47 -24.03 -3.76
N ASN A 52 -8.47 -24.91 -3.65
CA ASN A 52 -8.65 -26.35 -3.87
C ASN A 52 -9.58 -27.00 -2.84
N LEU A 53 -9.48 -26.63 -1.56
CA LEU A 53 -10.38 -27.12 -0.51
C LEU A 53 -11.82 -26.63 -0.74
N ILE A 54 -11.99 -25.35 -1.10
CA ILE A 54 -13.32 -24.78 -1.39
C ILE A 54 -13.95 -25.45 -2.63
N ASN A 55 -13.13 -25.75 -3.66
CA ASN A 55 -13.58 -26.49 -4.84
C ASN A 55 -14.00 -27.93 -4.50
N SER A 56 -13.27 -28.63 -3.62
CA SER A 56 -13.66 -29.97 -3.12
C SER A 56 -15.03 -29.92 -2.46
N ARG A 57 -15.21 -29.01 -1.48
CA ARG A 57 -16.51 -28.82 -0.80
C ARG A 57 -17.63 -28.52 -1.78
N ASN A 58 -17.37 -27.68 -2.77
CA ASN A 58 -18.36 -27.33 -3.79
C ASN A 58 -18.75 -28.53 -4.69
N GLN A 59 -17.89 -29.54 -4.86
CA GLN A 59 -18.21 -30.81 -5.53
C GLN A 59 -18.94 -31.79 -4.60
N GLU A 60 -18.54 -31.83 -3.31
CA GLU A 60 -19.19 -32.64 -2.26
C GLU A 60 -20.68 -32.25 -2.11
N ILE A 61 -20.99 -30.95 -1.96
CA ILE A 61 -22.39 -30.50 -1.83
C ILE A 61 -23.22 -30.76 -3.09
N ALA A 62 -22.63 -30.66 -4.29
CA ALA A 62 -23.34 -30.90 -5.55
C ALA A 62 -23.78 -32.37 -5.65
N SER A 63 -22.89 -33.27 -5.22
CA SER A 63 -23.08 -34.73 -5.20
C SER A 63 -23.95 -35.23 -4.05
N SER A 64 -24.21 -34.40 -3.02
CA SER A 64 -25.01 -34.79 -1.86
C SER A 64 -26.46 -35.11 -2.21
N SER A 65 -27.01 -36.15 -1.58
CA SER A 65 -28.44 -36.47 -1.59
C SER A 65 -29.21 -35.93 -0.38
N SER A 66 -28.53 -35.34 0.62
CA SER A 66 -29.16 -34.77 1.82
C SER A 66 -29.56 -33.30 1.69
N LEU A 67 -29.03 -32.60 0.68
CA LEU A 67 -29.29 -31.18 0.42
C LEU A 67 -30.27 -31.00 -0.75
N SER A 68 -31.24 -30.10 -0.60
CA SER A 68 -32.07 -29.65 -1.73
C SER A 68 -31.27 -28.80 -2.73
N ASP A 69 -31.76 -28.70 -3.96
CA ASP A 69 -31.12 -27.88 -5.00
C ASP A 69 -31.04 -26.38 -4.62
N SER A 70 -31.94 -25.90 -3.76
CA SER A 70 -31.91 -24.54 -3.22
C SER A 70 -30.75 -24.33 -2.24
N GLU A 71 -30.52 -25.29 -1.34
CA GLU A 71 -29.40 -25.26 -0.39
C GLU A 71 -28.07 -25.40 -1.12
N LYS A 72 -27.97 -26.37 -2.05
CA LYS A 72 -26.79 -26.54 -2.93
C LYS A 72 -26.44 -25.24 -3.67
N LYS A 73 -27.42 -24.60 -4.32
CA LYS A 73 -27.24 -23.34 -5.04
C LYS A 73 -26.74 -22.21 -4.14
N SER A 74 -27.23 -22.16 -2.90
CA SER A 74 -26.87 -21.12 -1.92
C SER A 74 -25.47 -21.34 -1.34
N LEU A 75 -25.11 -22.57 -0.98
CA LEU A 75 -23.76 -22.95 -0.56
C LEU A 75 -22.73 -22.75 -1.69
N SER A 76 -23.05 -23.15 -2.92
CA SER A 76 -22.20 -22.88 -4.09
C SER A 76 -21.99 -21.38 -4.34
N ALA A 77 -22.96 -20.52 -4.03
CA ALA A 77 -22.78 -19.07 -4.13
C ALA A 77 -21.77 -18.54 -3.09
N LEU A 78 -21.88 -18.99 -1.83
CA LEU A 78 -20.93 -18.66 -0.76
C LEU A 78 -19.51 -19.16 -1.08
N TYR A 79 -19.37 -20.41 -1.55
CA TYR A 79 -18.07 -20.95 -1.94
C TYR A 79 -17.44 -20.21 -3.13
N ARG A 80 -18.23 -19.81 -4.15
CA ARG A 80 -17.75 -18.95 -5.26
C ARG A 80 -17.31 -17.57 -4.76
N GLN A 81 -18.04 -16.97 -3.82
CA GLN A 81 -17.64 -15.69 -3.21
C GLN A 81 -16.30 -15.84 -2.46
N ALA A 82 -16.12 -16.90 -1.68
CA ALA A 82 -14.88 -17.16 -0.95
C ALA A 82 -13.68 -17.39 -1.90
N ILE A 83 -13.87 -18.05 -3.04
CA ILE A 83 -12.83 -18.17 -4.09
C ILE A 83 -12.50 -16.80 -4.69
N SER A 84 -13.51 -16.01 -5.07
CA SER A 84 -13.30 -14.68 -5.66
C SER A 84 -12.52 -13.74 -4.74
N ASN A 85 -12.77 -13.78 -3.44
CA ASN A 85 -12.00 -13.05 -2.43
C ASN A 85 -10.49 -13.43 -2.47
N LEU A 86 -10.17 -14.73 -2.64
CA LEU A 86 -8.79 -15.24 -2.70
C LEU A 86 -8.09 -14.90 -4.03
N GLU A 87 -8.83 -14.89 -5.14
CA GLU A 87 -8.35 -14.44 -6.44
C GLU A 87 -8.00 -12.95 -6.42
N LEU A 88 -8.90 -12.11 -5.88
CA LEU A 88 -8.61 -10.70 -5.62
C LEU A 88 -7.39 -10.53 -4.70
N ALA A 89 -7.30 -11.32 -3.63
CA ALA A 89 -6.18 -11.25 -2.69
C ALA A 89 -4.83 -11.61 -3.33
N THR A 90 -4.79 -12.61 -4.22
CA THR A 90 -3.56 -12.99 -4.93
C THR A 90 -3.19 -11.97 -6.01
N THR A 91 -4.17 -11.38 -6.70
CA THR A 91 -3.95 -10.25 -7.62
C THR A 91 -3.40 -9.01 -6.91
N GLN A 92 -3.93 -8.68 -5.72
CA GLN A 92 -3.47 -7.55 -4.91
C GLN A 92 -2.04 -7.75 -4.38
N ARG A 93 -1.68 -8.96 -3.93
CA ARG A 93 -0.29 -9.27 -3.53
C ARG A 93 0.70 -9.06 -4.69
N LYS A 94 0.41 -9.59 -5.89
CA LYS A 94 1.25 -9.36 -7.09
C LYS A 94 1.44 -7.87 -7.41
N LYS A 95 0.42 -7.03 -7.19
CA LYS A 95 0.52 -5.56 -7.31
C LYS A 95 1.38 -4.95 -6.20
N ALA A 96 1.21 -5.39 -4.96
CA ALA A 96 2.06 -4.99 -3.83
C ALA A 96 3.55 -5.31 -4.08
N ASP A 97 3.85 -6.51 -4.60
CA ASP A 97 5.19 -6.93 -5.00
C ASP A 97 5.76 -6.03 -6.11
N THR A 98 4.92 -5.64 -7.09
CA THR A 98 5.29 -4.73 -8.17
C THR A 98 5.65 -3.33 -7.64
N PHE A 99 4.84 -2.77 -6.75
CA PHE A 99 5.13 -1.49 -6.09
C PHE A 99 6.38 -1.56 -5.20
N ASN A 100 6.59 -2.69 -4.50
CA ASN A 100 7.81 -2.92 -3.72
C ASN A 100 9.06 -2.95 -4.61
N GLN A 101 9.00 -3.51 -5.82
CA GLN A 101 10.09 -3.41 -6.80
C GLN A 101 10.31 -1.98 -7.30
N ILE A 102 9.27 -1.16 -7.44
CA ILE A 102 9.40 0.26 -7.78
C ILE A 102 10.11 1.02 -6.65
N ILE A 103 9.78 0.75 -5.37
CA ILE A 103 10.45 1.37 -4.21
C ILE A 103 11.93 0.99 -4.15
N LEU A 104 12.26 -0.30 -4.35
CA LEU A 104 13.64 -0.79 -4.30
C LEU A 104 14.53 -0.25 -5.45
N ASN A 105 13.95 -0.01 -6.63
CA ASN A 105 14.70 0.37 -7.83
C ASN A 105 14.51 1.84 -8.28
N GLY A 106 13.57 2.58 -7.70
CA GLY A 106 13.17 3.91 -8.19
C GLY A 106 14.32 4.92 -8.22
N THR A 107 15.19 4.91 -7.21
CA THR A 107 16.38 5.78 -7.18
C THR A 107 17.39 5.44 -8.27
N SER A 108 17.68 4.15 -8.48
CA SER A 108 18.67 3.73 -9.50
C SER A 108 18.13 3.91 -10.92
N GLN A 109 16.82 3.74 -11.13
CA GLN A 109 16.14 4.10 -12.37
C GLN A 109 16.15 5.62 -12.61
N THR A 110 15.90 6.42 -11.59
CA THR A 110 15.96 7.90 -11.67
C THR A 110 17.37 8.39 -12.03
N GLU A 111 18.41 7.88 -11.37
CA GLU A 111 19.81 8.24 -11.68
C GLU A 111 20.33 7.60 -12.98
N ARG A 112 19.64 6.60 -13.54
CA ARG A 112 19.85 6.15 -14.91
C ARG A 112 19.27 7.16 -15.90
N LEU A 113 17.99 7.50 -15.76
CA LEU A 113 17.30 8.46 -16.64
C LEU A 113 17.99 9.84 -16.64
N LYS A 114 18.43 10.34 -15.48
CA LYS A 114 19.23 11.59 -15.37
C LYS A 114 20.62 11.54 -16.01
N ARG A 115 21.11 10.36 -16.41
CA ARG A 115 22.36 10.22 -17.19
C ARG A 115 22.05 10.06 -18.67
N GLU A 116 21.03 9.28 -19.02
CA GLU A 116 20.54 9.15 -20.40
C GLU A 116 20.09 10.51 -20.96
N LEU A 117 19.37 11.32 -20.17
CA LEU A 117 18.99 12.69 -20.53
C LEU A 117 20.21 13.61 -20.76
N ARG A 118 21.23 13.58 -19.89
CA ARG A 118 22.45 14.39 -20.08
C ARG A 118 23.22 14.01 -21.33
N LEU A 119 23.34 12.71 -21.63
CA LEU A 119 23.97 12.25 -22.87
C LEU A 119 23.19 12.71 -24.10
N ILE A 120 21.86 12.78 -24.03
CA ILE A 120 21.00 13.34 -25.09
C ILE A 120 21.19 14.86 -25.20
N GLU A 121 21.25 15.60 -24.10
CA GLU A 121 21.52 17.05 -24.09
C GLU A 121 22.90 17.37 -24.69
N GLU A 122 23.93 16.62 -24.29
CA GLU A 122 25.30 16.74 -24.81
C GLU A 122 25.36 16.44 -26.32
N GLN A 123 24.68 15.40 -26.79
CA GLN A 123 24.63 15.03 -28.23
C GLN A 123 23.76 15.98 -29.06
N SER A 124 22.65 16.46 -28.51
CA SER A 124 21.73 17.42 -29.14
C SER A 124 22.34 18.83 -29.29
N SER A 125 23.43 19.12 -28.57
CA SER A 125 24.21 20.35 -28.76
C SER A 125 24.99 20.42 -30.08
N ALA A 126 24.93 19.38 -30.92
CA ALA A 126 25.47 19.35 -32.27
C ALA A 126 24.85 20.45 -33.15
N SER A 127 25.59 21.54 -33.36
CA SER A 127 25.15 22.71 -34.12
C SER A 127 24.72 22.36 -35.55
N LEU A 128 23.53 22.83 -35.96
CA LEU A 128 23.03 22.75 -37.33
C LEU A 128 23.86 23.66 -38.25
N PHE A 129 24.97 23.13 -38.76
CA PHE A 129 25.93 23.89 -39.53
C PHE A 129 25.62 23.88 -41.04
N PHE A 130 24.80 24.83 -41.48
CA PHE A 130 24.57 25.11 -42.90
C PHE A 130 25.62 26.11 -43.41
N ASP A 131 26.20 25.86 -44.59
CA ASP A 131 27.14 26.76 -45.24
C ASP A 131 26.48 27.52 -46.41
N LYS A 132 27.24 28.38 -47.12
CA LYS A 132 26.71 29.16 -48.26
C LYS A 132 26.50 28.32 -49.54
N LYS A 133 26.76 27.02 -49.51
CA LYS A 133 26.58 26.08 -50.64
C LYS A 133 25.49 25.05 -50.36
N THR A 134 25.07 24.85 -49.11
CA THR A 134 23.90 24.02 -48.77
C THR A 134 22.67 24.47 -49.59
N PRO A 135 22.05 23.58 -50.39
CA PRO A 135 20.83 23.90 -51.13
C PRO A 135 19.68 24.30 -50.21
N LEU A 136 18.88 25.29 -50.63
CA LEU A 136 17.70 25.74 -49.87
C LEU A 136 16.75 24.59 -49.53
N SER A 137 16.54 23.66 -50.46
CA SER A 137 15.68 22.48 -50.28
C SER A 137 16.15 21.54 -49.16
N GLU A 138 17.45 21.48 -48.87
CA GLU A 138 18.02 20.68 -47.78
C GLU A 138 17.74 21.35 -46.42
N VAL A 139 17.90 22.68 -46.36
CA VAL A 139 17.54 23.50 -45.18
C VAL A 139 16.03 23.45 -44.91
N GLU A 140 15.20 23.49 -45.95
CA GLU A 140 13.75 23.34 -45.85
C GLU A 140 13.36 21.95 -45.37
N GLN A 141 13.96 20.88 -45.89
CA GLN A 141 13.73 19.50 -45.44
C GLN A 141 14.06 19.33 -43.95
N GLU A 142 15.21 19.85 -43.49
CA GLU A 142 15.58 19.80 -42.08
C GLU A 142 14.66 20.66 -41.20
N LEU A 143 14.23 21.83 -41.66
CA LEU A 143 13.21 22.63 -40.97
C LEU A 143 11.88 21.89 -40.84
N HIS A 144 11.48 21.10 -41.86
CA HIS A 144 10.29 20.26 -41.80
C HIS A 144 10.46 19.07 -40.84
N ARG A 145 11.63 18.43 -40.79
CA ARG A 145 11.94 17.37 -39.82
C ARG A 145 11.87 17.90 -38.39
N LEU A 146 12.57 19.00 -38.10
CA LEU A 146 12.61 19.61 -36.76
C LEU A 146 11.22 20.06 -36.28
N LYS A 147 10.34 20.53 -37.18
CA LYS A 147 8.93 20.82 -36.84
C LYS A 147 8.14 19.57 -36.46
N ALA A 148 8.38 18.44 -37.12
CA ALA A 148 7.75 17.16 -36.77
C ALA A 148 8.28 16.64 -35.42
N ASP A 149 9.59 16.69 -35.20
CA ASP A 149 10.23 16.28 -33.94
C ASP A 149 9.72 17.11 -32.74
N VAL A 150 9.54 18.43 -32.92
CA VAL A 150 8.91 19.31 -31.91
C VAL A 150 7.46 18.92 -31.64
N ALA A 151 6.64 18.66 -32.66
CA ALA A 151 5.23 18.27 -32.46
C ALA A 151 5.09 16.93 -31.71
N VAL A 152 6.01 15.98 -31.95
CA VAL A 152 6.09 14.73 -31.17
C VAL A 152 6.50 15.02 -29.72
N ALA A 153 7.52 15.86 -29.50
CA ALA A 153 7.96 16.23 -28.15
C ALA A 153 6.89 16.97 -27.34
N GLU A 154 6.12 17.87 -27.97
CA GLU A 154 4.99 18.57 -27.34
C GLU A 154 3.87 17.59 -26.95
N THR A 155 3.59 16.59 -27.80
CA THR A 155 2.60 15.54 -27.52
C THR A 155 3.02 14.69 -26.31
N LEU A 156 4.28 14.23 -26.28
CA LEU A 156 4.83 13.46 -25.16
C LEU A 156 4.86 14.30 -23.86
N LEU A 157 5.19 15.58 -23.95
CA LEU A 157 5.18 16.49 -22.80
C LEU A 157 3.76 16.73 -22.27
N ALA A 158 2.74 16.79 -23.14
CA ALA A 158 1.35 16.86 -22.73
C ALA A 158 0.90 15.57 -22.02
N GLU A 159 1.31 14.40 -22.51
CA GLU A 159 1.01 13.13 -21.84
C GLU A 159 1.67 13.04 -20.46
N LEU A 160 2.97 13.34 -20.34
CA LEU A 160 3.69 13.34 -19.06
C LEU A 160 3.07 14.32 -18.05
N LYS A 161 2.60 15.49 -18.49
CA LYS A 161 1.86 16.44 -17.63
C LYS A 161 0.55 15.83 -17.10
N ASN A 162 -0.21 15.13 -17.95
CA ASN A 162 -1.46 14.46 -17.57
C ASN A 162 -1.22 13.28 -16.61
N GLN A 163 -0.18 12.47 -16.86
CA GLN A 163 0.24 11.39 -15.96
C GLN A 163 0.67 11.96 -14.59
N TYR A 164 1.48 13.02 -14.56
CA TYR A 164 1.93 13.67 -13.32
C TYR A 164 0.78 14.33 -12.53
N ALA A 165 -0.16 15.00 -13.21
CA ALA A 165 -1.36 15.54 -12.58
C ALA A 165 -2.23 14.44 -11.94
N SER A 166 -2.37 13.30 -12.61
CA SER A 166 -3.07 12.12 -12.10
C SER A 166 -2.35 11.52 -10.88
N ALA A 167 -1.02 11.40 -10.96
CA ALA A 167 -0.19 10.93 -9.85
C ALA A 167 -0.31 11.82 -8.60
N LYS A 168 -0.43 13.14 -8.75
CA LYS A 168 -0.63 14.06 -7.60
C LYS A 168 -1.93 13.86 -6.83
N LEU A 169 -3.01 13.43 -7.49
CA LEU A 169 -4.30 13.16 -6.83
C LEU A 169 -4.35 11.76 -6.20
N ARG A 170 -3.54 10.82 -6.71
CA ARG A 170 -3.56 9.40 -6.31
C ARG A 170 -3.33 9.17 -4.80
N PRO A 171 -2.39 9.86 -4.09
CA PRO A 171 -2.22 9.71 -2.64
C PRO A 171 -3.48 10.03 -1.81
N VAL A 172 -4.33 10.95 -2.26
CA VAL A 172 -5.57 11.31 -1.56
C VAL A 172 -6.58 10.17 -1.66
N SER A 173 -6.78 9.66 -2.88
CA SER A 173 -7.65 8.50 -3.15
C SER A 173 -7.19 7.25 -2.38
N ILE A 174 -5.88 6.98 -2.36
CA ILE A 174 -5.30 5.86 -1.59
C ILE A 174 -5.56 6.03 -0.08
N LYS A 175 -5.32 7.21 0.49
CA LYS A 175 -5.55 7.48 1.92
C LYS A 175 -7.03 7.32 2.32
N GLN A 176 -7.95 7.76 1.46
CA GLN A 176 -9.38 7.53 1.64
C GLN A 176 -9.72 6.04 1.63
N ARG A 177 -9.26 5.28 0.63
CA ARG A 177 -9.52 3.83 0.54
C ARG A 177 -8.85 3.05 1.69
N LEU A 178 -7.67 3.44 2.14
CA LEU A 178 -7.01 2.85 3.31
C LEU A 178 -7.79 3.08 4.61
N SER A 179 -8.45 4.22 4.77
CA SER A 179 -9.34 4.48 5.91
C SER A 179 -10.55 3.53 5.88
N GLU A 180 -11.19 3.40 4.71
CA GLU A 180 -12.33 2.51 4.51
C GLU A 180 -11.97 1.03 4.70
N VAL A 181 -10.84 0.57 4.15
CA VAL A 181 -10.35 -0.81 4.35
C VAL A 181 -10.03 -1.08 5.83
N LYS A 182 -9.51 -0.09 6.58
CA LYS A 182 -9.30 -0.19 8.03
C LYS A 182 -10.62 -0.26 8.80
N ARG A 183 -11.66 0.49 8.39
CA ARG A 183 -13.03 0.40 8.95
C ARG A 183 -13.62 -0.99 8.74
N GLN A 184 -13.63 -1.50 7.50
CA GLN A 184 -14.15 -2.83 7.17
C GLN A 184 -13.42 -3.96 7.91
N LEU A 185 -12.09 -3.89 8.04
CA LEU A 185 -11.31 -4.85 8.83
C LEU A 185 -11.63 -4.83 10.33
N SER A 186 -11.99 -3.66 10.88
CA SER A 186 -12.44 -3.50 12.27
C SER A 186 -13.81 -4.17 12.47
N GLU A 187 -14.77 -3.87 11.58
CA GLU A 187 -16.14 -4.41 11.64
C GLU A 187 -16.17 -5.95 11.51
N LEU A 188 -15.34 -6.53 10.64
CA LEU A 188 -15.15 -7.98 10.52
C LEU A 188 -14.44 -8.63 11.72
N SER A 189 -13.98 -7.84 12.68
CA SER A 189 -13.24 -8.28 13.88
C SER A 189 -13.96 -7.96 15.19
N SER A 190 -15.04 -7.16 15.16
CA SER A 190 -15.98 -7.04 16.26
C SER A 190 -16.73 -8.36 16.49
N PRO A 191 -17.07 -8.74 17.73
CA PRO A 191 -17.98 -9.86 17.99
C PRO A 191 -19.34 -9.58 17.35
N GLN A 192 -19.76 -10.44 16.42
CA GLN A 192 -21.04 -10.28 15.74
C GLN A 192 -22.12 -10.99 16.56
N ASN A 193 -23.12 -10.25 17.05
CA ASN A 193 -24.28 -10.84 17.70
C ASN A 193 -25.00 -11.75 16.71
N HIS A 194 -24.96 -13.07 16.96
CA HIS A 194 -25.58 -14.07 16.09
C HIS A 194 -27.11 -13.93 16.13
N THR A 195 -27.68 -13.24 15.15
CA THR A 195 -29.11 -13.32 14.88
C THR A 195 -29.43 -14.70 14.30
N THR A 196 -30.40 -15.38 14.92
CA THR A 196 -30.76 -16.76 14.59
C THR A 196 -31.47 -16.83 13.25
N SER A 197 -30.69 -16.92 12.16
CA SER A 197 -31.19 -17.34 10.86
C SER A 197 -31.79 -18.75 10.95
N VAL A 198 -32.68 -19.11 10.02
CA VAL A 198 -33.20 -20.49 9.87
C VAL A 198 -32.10 -21.46 9.37
N ASP A 199 -31.02 -20.89 8.82
CA ASP A 199 -30.02 -21.51 7.97
C ASP A 199 -28.77 -21.96 8.76
N ASN A 200 -28.97 -22.91 9.68
CA ASN A 200 -28.02 -23.32 10.73
C ASN A 200 -27.29 -24.66 10.51
N THR A 201 -27.24 -25.18 9.28
CA THR A 201 -26.48 -26.43 9.02
C THR A 201 -24.98 -26.18 9.20
N VAL A 202 -24.20 -27.26 9.41
CA VAL A 202 -22.75 -27.17 9.62
C VAL A 202 -22.06 -26.62 8.37
N GLU A 203 -22.54 -27.02 7.18
CA GLU A 203 -22.06 -26.59 5.87
C GLU A 203 -22.29 -25.09 5.66
N PHE A 204 -23.47 -24.58 6.03
CA PHE A 204 -23.76 -23.14 5.95
C PHE A 204 -22.92 -22.33 6.94
N SER A 205 -22.66 -22.86 8.14
CA SER A 205 -21.76 -22.23 9.12
C SER A 205 -20.30 -22.18 8.61
N GLU A 206 -19.79 -23.30 8.08
CA GLU A 206 -18.47 -23.40 7.44
C GLU A 206 -18.34 -22.38 6.30
N ALA A 207 -19.27 -22.40 5.33
CA ALA A 207 -19.26 -21.51 4.18
C ALA A 207 -19.34 -20.01 4.56
N LYS A 208 -20.16 -19.66 5.56
CA LYS A 208 -20.26 -18.27 6.06
C LYS A 208 -18.98 -17.80 6.74
N SER A 209 -18.32 -18.65 7.54
CA SER A 209 -17.01 -18.30 8.09
C SER A 209 -15.96 -18.18 6.98
N TRP A 210 -15.94 -19.09 6.01
CA TRP A 210 -14.98 -19.03 4.90
C TRP A 210 -15.13 -17.77 4.04
N VAL A 211 -16.35 -17.30 3.79
CA VAL A 211 -16.57 -15.99 3.15
C VAL A 211 -16.02 -14.84 4.02
N ARG A 212 -16.30 -14.85 5.33
CA ARG A 212 -15.81 -13.82 6.27
C ARG A 212 -14.27 -13.80 6.38
N ASP A 213 -13.63 -14.95 6.45
CA ASP A 213 -12.18 -15.09 6.63
C ASP A 213 -11.41 -14.81 5.34
N THR A 214 -11.91 -15.26 4.18
CA THR A 214 -11.31 -14.91 2.87
C THR A 214 -11.50 -13.44 2.53
N PHE A 215 -12.64 -12.82 2.86
CA PHE A 215 -12.86 -11.38 2.67
C PHE A 215 -11.96 -10.54 3.58
N LYS A 216 -11.76 -10.97 4.85
CA LYS A 216 -10.77 -10.36 5.74
C LYS A 216 -9.35 -10.44 5.16
N GLU A 217 -9.01 -11.51 4.47
CA GLU A 217 -7.71 -11.65 3.81
C GLU A 217 -7.57 -10.77 2.55
N GLN A 218 -8.61 -10.68 1.71
CA GLN A 218 -8.67 -9.71 0.61
C GLN A 218 -8.41 -8.28 1.11
N LEU A 219 -9.07 -7.86 2.19
CA LEU A 219 -8.88 -6.52 2.72
C LEU A 219 -7.47 -6.29 3.28
N ARG A 220 -6.80 -7.32 3.80
CA ARG A 220 -5.39 -7.24 4.22
C ARG A 220 -4.44 -7.08 3.02
N SER A 221 -4.63 -7.86 1.96
CA SER A 221 -3.83 -7.73 0.73
C SER A 221 -4.10 -6.42 -0.01
N GLU A 222 -5.34 -5.91 0.00
CA GLU A 222 -5.66 -4.59 -0.54
C GLU A 222 -4.96 -3.50 0.25
N ARG A 223 -4.99 -3.57 1.59
CA ARG A 223 -4.29 -2.62 2.47
C ARG A 223 -2.79 -2.63 2.19
N LEU A 224 -2.16 -3.81 2.12
CA LEU A 224 -0.74 -3.96 1.80
C LEU A 224 -0.39 -3.39 0.42
N MET A 225 -1.20 -3.68 -0.60
CA MET A 225 -1.04 -3.13 -1.95
C MET A 225 -1.12 -1.60 -1.95
N LEU A 226 -2.08 -1.01 -1.23
CA LEU A 226 -2.25 0.43 -1.13
C LEU A 226 -1.17 1.12 -0.29
N GLU A 227 -0.68 0.48 0.77
CA GLU A 227 0.44 0.95 1.60
C GLU A 227 1.77 0.92 0.81
N GLN A 228 1.98 -0.10 -0.03
CA GLN A 228 3.08 -0.19 -1.00
C GLN A 228 2.93 0.84 -2.14
N GLU A 229 1.74 0.95 -2.76
CA GLU A 229 1.46 1.92 -3.82
C GLU A 229 1.77 3.35 -3.34
N LEU A 230 1.23 3.75 -2.18
CA LEU A 230 1.46 5.07 -1.58
C LEU A 230 2.95 5.37 -1.34
N SER A 231 3.74 4.35 -1.01
CA SER A 231 5.18 4.46 -0.75
C SER A 231 6.02 4.47 -2.03
N SER A 232 5.44 4.03 -3.16
CA SER A 232 6.08 4.03 -4.49
C SER A 232 5.82 5.31 -5.31
N LEU A 233 4.90 6.17 -4.87
CA LEU A 233 4.55 7.41 -5.57
C LEU A 233 5.60 8.51 -5.34
N PRO A 234 5.83 9.39 -6.33
CA PRO A 234 6.69 10.57 -6.14
C PRO A 234 6.07 11.54 -5.11
N ILE A 235 6.91 12.08 -4.25
CA ILE A 235 6.58 13.03 -3.17
C ILE A 235 6.77 14.47 -3.68
#